data_AF-A0A9E3FPV1-F1
#
_entry.id   AF-A0A9E3FPV1-F1
#
_cell.length_a   1.000
_cell.length_b   1.000
_cell.length_c   1.000
_cell.angle_alpha   90.00
_cell.angle_beta   90.00
_cell.angle_gamma   90.00
#
_symmetry.space_group_name_H-M   'P 1'
#
loop_
_entity.id
_entity.type
_entity.pdbx_description
1 polymer ?
#
loop_
_entity_poly.entity_id
_entity_poly.type
_entity_poly.pdbx_seq_one_letter_code
_entity_poly.pdbx_strand_id
1 'polypeptide(L)'
;MYRSVDHKTLSGLCGQLSQTKPQNVAIMPADGLGSVADFARVTANLQRQRILADYDPSQSFSEAEAKLTISEARQAINWFGSSSDEQKEAFLTMLLFRQR
;
A
#
# COMPACT_ATOMS: atom_id res chain seq x y z
N MET A 1 18.50 13.73 -6.92
CA MET A 1 18.37 12.26 -6.90
C MET A 1 16.93 11.93 -6.56
N TYR A 2 16.08 11.70 -7.56
CA TYR A 2 14.66 11.38 -7.36
C TYR A 2 14.62 9.95 -6.77
N ARG A 3 14.48 9.84 -5.45
CA ARG A 3 14.38 8.54 -4.76
C ARG A 3 12.98 8.01 -5.01
N SER A 4 12.76 7.40 -6.17
CA SER A 4 11.53 6.63 -6.39
C SER A 4 11.50 5.48 -5.38
N VAL A 5 10.35 5.29 -4.74
CA VAL A 5 10.11 4.10 -3.93
C VAL A 5 10.15 2.89 -4.85
N ASP A 6 10.93 1.87 -4.51
CA ASP A 6 10.92 0.60 -5.21
C ASP A 6 9.52 -0.05 -5.08
N HIS A 7 8.81 -0.19 -6.20
CA HIS A 7 7.44 -0.72 -6.23
C HIS A 7 7.35 -2.15 -5.68
N LYS A 8 8.43 -2.95 -5.82
CA LYS A 8 8.47 -4.30 -5.26
C LYS A 8 8.53 -4.26 -3.73
N THR A 9 9.36 -3.38 -3.16
CA THR A 9 9.45 -3.16 -1.72
C THR A 9 8.15 -2.60 -1.16
N LEU A 10 7.54 -1.62 -1.82
CA LEU A 10 6.22 -1.09 -1.46
C LEU A 10 5.16 -2.19 -1.46
N SER A 11 5.06 -2.97 -2.53
CA SER A 11 4.11 -4.07 -2.65
C SER A 11 4.30 -5.12 -1.56
N GLY A 12 5.55 -5.49 -1.26
CA GLY A 12 5.88 -6.45 -0.22
C GLY A 12 5.45 -5.97 1.17
N LEU A 13 5.83 -4.74 1.53
CA LEU A 13 5.43 -4.15 2.82
C LEU A 13 3.91 -4.04 2.92
N CYS A 14 3.25 -3.51 1.90
CA CYS A 14 1.80 -3.37 1.89
C CYS A 14 1.09 -4.74 2.00
N GLY A 15 1.61 -5.77 1.33
CA GLY A 15 1.12 -7.14 1.47
C GLY A 15 1.26 -7.68 2.89
N GLN A 16 2.41 -7.47 3.53
CA GLN A 16 2.67 -7.86 4.92
C GLN A 16 1.72 -7.15 5.90
N LEU A 17 1.58 -5.83 5.79
CA LEU A 17 0.75 -5.02 6.69
C LEU A 17 -0.76 -5.22 6.46
N SER A 18 -1.17 -5.71 5.28
CA SER A 18 -2.57 -6.03 4.98
C SER A 18 -3.11 -7.30 5.66
N GLN A 19 -2.23 -8.10 6.26
CA GLN A 19 -2.62 -9.35 6.93
C GLN A 19 -3.38 -9.06 8.23
N THR A 20 -4.31 -9.94 8.62
CA THR A 20 -5.05 -9.81 9.89
C THR A 20 -4.13 -9.79 11.11
N LYS A 21 -2.98 -10.47 11.03
CA LYS A 21 -1.93 -10.46 12.04
C LYS A 21 -0.57 -10.34 11.34
N PRO A 22 -0.11 -9.11 11.04
CA PRO A 22 1.18 -8.89 10.40
C PRO A 22 2.30 -9.46 11.28
N GLN A 23 3.11 -10.37 10.73
CA GLN A 23 4.28 -10.93 11.42
C GLN A 23 5.54 -10.15 11.06
N ASN A 24 6.55 -10.14 11.94
CA ASN A 24 7.84 -9.50 11.68
C ASN A 24 7.74 -8.00 11.31
N VAL A 25 6.81 -7.28 11.93
CA VAL A 25 6.70 -5.83 11.76
C VAL A 25 7.78 -5.16 12.60
N ALA A 26 8.70 -4.46 11.94
CA ALA A 26 9.85 -3.82 12.58
C ALA A 26 9.45 -2.75 13.59
N ILE A 27 8.42 -1.97 13.24
CA ILE A 27 7.96 -0.80 13.99
C ILE A 27 6.45 -0.88 14.08
N MET A 28 5.94 -0.99 15.30
CA MET A 28 4.50 -0.93 15.58
C MET A 28 4.20 0.37 16.31
N PRO A 29 3.35 1.26 15.75
CA PRO A 29 2.89 2.45 16.46
C PRO A 29 2.14 2.08 17.75
N ALA A 30 2.13 2.97 18.75
CA ALA A 30 1.43 2.74 20.02
C ALA A 30 -0.06 2.43 19.84
N ASP A 31 -0.73 3.15 18.94
CA ASP A 31 -2.14 2.95 18.59
C ASP A 31 -2.37 1.92 17.47
N GLY A 32 -1.32 1.16 17.13
CA GLY A 32 -1.31 0.23 16.01
C GLY A 32 -1.31 0.93 14.64
N LEU A 33 -1.47 0.13 13.58
CA LEU A 33 -1.35 0.61 12.20
C LEU A 33 -2.53 1.47 11.73
N GLY A 34 -3.71 1.35 12.34
CA GLY A 34 -4.90 2.15 11.99
C GLY A 34 -5.18 2.22 10.49
N SER A 35 -5.46 3.44 9.99
CA SER A 35 -5.74 3.71 8.57
C SER A 35 -4.57 3.39 7.62
N VAL A 36 -3.33 3.25 8.12
CA VAL A 36 -2.21 2.77 7.31
C VAL A 36 -2.39 1.31 6.89
N ALA A 37 -3.03 0.48 7.73
CA ALA A 37 -3.34 -0.90 7.34
C ALA A 37 -4.35 -0.95 6.18
N ASP A 38 -5.35 -0.08 6.18
CA ASP A 38 -6.31 0.06 5.08
C ASP A 38 -5.66 0.59 3.81
N PHE A 39 -4.81 1.61 3.94
CA PHE A 39 -3.96 2.10 2.85
C PHE A 39 -3.10 0.96 2.26
N ALA A 40 -2.44 0.17 3.11
CA ALA A 40 -1.60 -0.94 2.70
C ALA A 40 -2.39 -2.01 1.93
N ARG A 41 -3.57 -2.39 2.44
CA ARG A 41 -4.45 -3.37 1.79
C ARG A 41 -4.87 -2.90 0.38
N VAL A 42 -5.35 -1.67 0.26
CA VAL A 42 -5.78 -1.14 -1.04
C VAL A 42 -4.59 -0.97 -1.98
N THR A 43 -3.46 -0.46 -1.51
CA THR A 43 -2.26 -0.27 -2.33
C THR A 43 -1.71 -1.60 -2.86
N ALA A 44 -1.69 -2.65 -2.04
CA ALA A 44 -1.30 -3.99 -2.49
C ALA A 44 -2.25 -4.52 -3.58
N ASN A 45 -3.56 -4.26 -3.44
CA ASN A 45 -4.54 -4.63 -4.45
C ASN A 45 -4.33 -3.87 -5.76
N LEU A 46 -4.18 -2.54 -5.69
CA LEU A 46 -3.97 -1.66 -6.84
C LEU A 46 -2.69 -2.02 -7.60
N GLN A 47 -1.61 -2.35 -6.90
CA GLN A 47 -0.37 -2.78 -7.54
C GLN A 47 -0.55 -4.09 -8.31
N ARG A 48 -1.37 -5.03 -7.80
CA ARG A 48 -1.71 -6.27 -8.52
C ARG A 48 -2.56 -5.98 -9.75
N GLN A 49 -3.58 -5.14 -9.62
CA GLN A 49 -4.43 -4.73 -10.75
C GLN A 49 -3.62 -4.05 -11.85
N ARG A 50 -2.68 -3.17 -11.48
CA ARG A 50 -1.74 -2.56 -12.42
C ARG A 50 -0.91 -3.62 -13.15
N ILE A 51 -0.33 -4.59 -12.45
CA ILE A 51 0.48 -5.64 -13.11
C ILE A 51 -0.36 -6.43 -14.12
N LEU A 52 -1.60 -6.79 -13.76
CA LEU A 52 -2.52 -7.46 -14.67
C LEU A 52 -2.82 -6.59 -15.90
N ALA A 53 -3.13 -5.30 -15.70
CA ALA A 53 -3.40 -4.37 -16.79
C ALA A 53 -2.19 -4.11 -17.71
N ASP A 54 -0.99 -4.05 -17.14
CA ASP A 54 0.24 -3.74 -17.89
C ASP A 54 0.77 -4.96 -18.67
N TYR A 55 0.58 -6.18 -18.14
CA TYR A 55 1.32 -7.36 -18.61
C TYR A 55 0.48 -8.60 -18.97
N ASP A 56 -0.79 -8.68 -18.56
CA ASP A 56 -1.65 -9.80 -18.91
C ASP A 56 -2.62 -9.43 -20.05
N PRO A 57 -2.31 -9.79 -21.31
CA PRO A 57 -3.14 -9.44 -22.45
C PRO A 57 -4.49 -10.16 -22.48
N SER A 58 -4.69 -11.16 -21.62
CA SER A 58 -5.99 -11.85 -21.48
C SER A 58 -6.97 -11.09 -20.59
N GLN A 59 -6.50 -10.09 -19.84
CA GLN A 59 -7.33 -9.29 -18.95
C GLN A 59 -7.99 -8.14 -19.71
N SER A 60 -9.30 -8.01 -19.52
CA SER A 60 -10.08 -6.87 -20.01
C SER A 60 -10.65 -6.12 -18.81
N PHE A 61 -10.50 -4.79 -18.82
CA PHE A 61 -11.03 -3.92 -17.78
C PHE A 61 -12.14 -3.05 -18.35
N SER A 62 -13.29 -3.03 -17.68
CA SER A 62 -14.40 -2.13 -18.02
C SER A 62 -14.13 -0.71 -17.50
N GLU A 63 -14.83 0.26 -18.09
CA GLU A 63 -14.79 1.65 -17.60
C GLU A 63 -15.28 1.75 -16.15
N ALA A 64 -16.26 0.93 -15.75
CA ALA A 64 -16.79 0.92 -14.39
C ALA A 64 -15.73 0.45 -13.38
N GLU A 65 -14.99 -0.62 -13.70
CA GLU A 65 -13.88 -1.13 -12.87
C GLU A 65 -12.75 -0.11 -12.77
N ALA A 66 -12.42 0.57 -13.88
CA ALA A 66 -11.43 1.64 -13.86
C ALA A 66 -11.84 2.79 -12.94
N LYS A 67 -13.11 3.24 -13.01
CA LYS A 67 -13.64 4.29 -12.11
C LYS A 67 -13.61 3.86 -10.65
N LEU A 68 -13.99 2.63 -10.35
CA LEU A 68 -13.91 2.08 -8.99
C LEU A 68 -12.47 2.08 -8.48
N THR A 69 -11.53 1.57 -9.29
CA THR A 69 -10.09 1.53 -8.98
C THR A 69 -9.53 2.92 -8.70
N ILE A 70 -9.92 3.94 -9.47
CA ILE A 70 -9.53 5.33 -9.24
C ILE A 70 -10.10 5.86 -7.92
N SER A 71 -11.35 5.53 -7.60
CA SER A 71 -12.00 5.91 -6.33
C SER A 71 -11.28 5.29 -5.13
N GLU A 72 -10.96 4.00 -5.20
CA GLU A 72 -10.18 3.28 -4.18
C GLU A 72 -8.79 3.90 -3.99
N ALA A 73 -8.10 4.24 -5.08
CA ALA A 73 -6.80 4.90 -5.02
C ALA A 73 -6.87 6.27 -4.31
N ARG A 74 -7.90 7.08 -4.62
CA ARG A 74 -8.13 8.36 -3.93
C ARG A 74 -8.41 8.15 -2.45
N GLN A 75 -9.21 7.15 -2.10
CA GLN A 75 -9.51 6.83 -0.72
C GLN A 75 -8.28 6.36 0.05
N ALA A 76 -7.42 5.52 -0.56
CA ALA A 76 -6.16 5.10 0.02
C ALA A 76 -5.25 6.30 0.33
N ILE A 77 -5.11 7.24 -0.61
CA ILE A 77 -4.35 8.49 -0.39
C ILE A 77 -4.92 9.26 0.81
N ASN A 78 -6.26 9.37 0.91
CA ASN A 78 -6.89 10.06 2.03
C ASN A 78 -6.64 9.35 3.37
N TRP A 79 -6.73 8.02 3.44
CA TRP A 79 -6.43 7.25 4.65
C TRP A 79 -4.99 7.43 5.10
N PHE A 80 -4.03 7.38 4.17
CA PHE A 80 -2.64 7.65 4.49
C PHE A 80 -2.46 9.09 4.96
N GLY A 81 -3.08 10.05 4.28
CA GLY A 81 -3.04 11.48 4.64
C GLY A 81 -3.64 11.80 6.01
N SER A 82 -4.69 11.09 6.42
CA SER A 82 -5.36 11.28 7.72
C SER A 82 -4.81 10.43 8.86
N SER A 83 -3.87 9.51 8.58
CA SER A 83 -3.19 8.72 9.61
C SER A 83 -2.37 9.61 10.54
N SER A 84 -2.13 9.15 11.78
CA SER A 84 -1.28 9.89 12.72
C SER A 84 0.16 10.00 12.19
N ASP A 85 0.90 10.99 12.67
CA ASP A 85 2.29 11.18 12.27
C ASP A 85 3.14 9.96 12.65
N GLU A 86 2.91 9.38 13.83
CA GLU A 86 3.56 8.14 14.27
C GLU A 86 3.28 6.97 13.31
N GLN A 87 2.04 6.79 12.85
CA GLN A 87 1.67 5.75 11.88
C GLN A 87 2.36 5.96 10.53
N LYS A 88 2.38 7.21 10.04
CA LYS A 88 3.05 7.56 8.78
C LYS A 88 4.56 7.34 8.88
N GLU A 89 5.19 7.78 9.97
CA GLU A 89 6.62 7.63 10.21
C GLU A 89 7.02 6.15 10.33
N ALA A 90 6.24 5.34 11.07
CA ALA A 90 6.48 3.91 11.15
C ALA A 90 6.43 3.25 9.77
N PHE A 91 5.39 3.55 8.98
CA PHE A 91 5.25 3.03 7.62
C PHE A 91 6.41 3.44 6.71
N LEU A 92 6.71 4.74 6.66
CA LEU A 92 7.78 5.28 5.82
C LEU A 92 9.15 4.76 6.24
N THR A 93 9.38 4.59 7.54
CA THR A 93 10.63 4.03 8.05
C THR A 93 10.79 2.58 7.62
N MET A 94 9.76 1.75 7.77
CA MET A 94 9.78 0.37 7.27
C MET A 94 9.94 0.28 5.74
N LEU A 95 9.37 1.23 5.01
CA LEU A 95 9.44 1.27 3.54
C LEU A 95 10.82 1.68 3.03
N LEU A 96 11.43 2.69 3.65
CA LEU A 96 12.67 3.30 3.19
C LEU A 96 13.92 2.62 3.78
N PHE A 97 13.79 2.08 4.99
CA PHE A 97 14.88 1.41 5.70
C PHE A 97 14.51 -0.07 5.86
N ARG A 98 14.91 -0.85 4.86
CA ARG A 98 14.79 -2.32 4.88
C ARG A 98 15.42 -2.85 6.17
N GLN A 99 14.70 -3.71 6.91
CA GLN A 99 15.37 -4.51 7.94
C GLN A 99 16.49 -5.31 7.27
N ARG A 100 17.69 -5.22 7.83
CA ARG A 100 18.86 -5.99 7.38
C ARG A 100 18.70 -7.46 7.72
#